data_AF-A0A183GWW3-F1
#
_entry.id   AF-A0A183GWW3-F1
#
_cell.length_a   1.000
_cell.length_b   1.000
_cell.length_c   1.000
_cell.angle_alpha   90.00
_cell.angle_beta   90.00
_cell.angle_gamma   90.00
#
_symmetry.space_group_name_H-M   'P 1'
#
loop_
_entity.id
_entity.type
_entity.pdbx_description
1 polymer ?
#
loop_
_entity_poly.entity_id
_entity_poly.type
_entity_poly.pdbx_seq_one_letter_code
_entity_poly.pdbx_strand_id
1 'polypeptide(L)'
;MGFISQEANFGDLLVRWRRPTRPGLTDHYALILDFRRRYFLHACDPEREIQGFVCRLTGKAGKDPDLTDLPEDIVSFVIDFLMDALGLSNPDIDKHERDLVARRSLFWNTLGSNDEERSNFLRRLKSAKVEWISLARKAIGRAL
;
A
#
# COMPACT_ATOMS: atom_id res chain seq x y z
N MET A 1 -10.99 -12.04 -20.94
CA MET A 1 -12.14 -12.36 -20.07
C MET A 1 -11.76 -13.65 -19.35
N GLY A 2 -11.74 -13.65 -18.01
CA GLY A 2 -10.82 -14.45 -17.17
C GLY A 2 -9.49 -13.68 -17.01
N PHE A 3 -8.80 -13.56 -15.87
CA PHE A 3 -8.19 -14.64 -15.09
C PHE A 3 -7.73 -14.18 -13.67
N ILE A 4 -8.60 -13.61 -12.83
CA ILE A 4 -8.36 -13.60 -11.38
C ILE A 4 -9.14 -14.80 -10.83
N SER A 5 -8.48 -15.95 -10.76
CA SER A 5 -9.13 -17.26 -10.58
C SER A 5 -9.51 -17.57 -9.13
N GLN A 6 -8.99 -16.83 -8.15
CA GLN A 6 -9.43 -16.94 -6.75
C GLN A 6 -9.41 -15.55 -6.13
N GLU A 7 -10.44 -15.19 -5.35
CA GLU A 7 -10.33 -14.11 -4.37
C GLU A 7 -9.26 -14.52 -3.36
N ALA A 8 -7.99 -14.28 -3.69
CA ALA A 8 -6.88 -14.44 -2.78
C ALA A 8 -7.08 -13.42 -1.64
N ASN A 9 -7.70 -13.87 -0.55
CA ASN A 9 -7.97 -13.01 0.59
C ASN A 9 -6.63 -12.56 1.20
N PHE A 10 -6.35 -11.25 1.12
CA PHE A 10 -5.13 -10.64 1.66
C PHE A 10 -4.93 -10.96 3.14
N GLY A 11 -6.01 -11.02 3.92
CA GLY A 11 -5.99 -11.37 5.34
C GLY A 11 -5.54 -12.80 5.56
N ASP A 12 -6.12 -13.77 4.86
CA ASP A 12 -5.72 -15.19 4.99
C ASP A 12 -4.28 -15.42 4.52
N LEU A 13 -3.88 -14.76 3.43
CA LEU A 13 -2.50 -14.80 2.96
C LEU A 13 -1.54 -14.17 3.96
N LEU A 14 -1.91 -13.07 4.61
CA LEU A 14 -1.10 -12.42 5.63
C LEU A 14 -0.94 -13.32 6.87
N VAL A 15 -2.02 -13.95 7.33
CA VAL A 15 -1.99 -14.91 8.46
C VAL A 15 -1.08 -16.09 8.15
N ARG A 16 -1.08 -16.58 6.91
CA ARG A 16 -0.24 -17.71 6.45
C ARG A 16 1.15 -17.26 5.95
N TRP A 17 1.41 -15.97 5.91
CA TRP A 17 2.67 -15.45 5.44
C TRP A 17 3.76 -15.68 6.49
N ARG A 18 4.83 -16.37 6.09
CA ARG A 18 6.02 -16.55 6.90
C ARG A 18 7.04 -15.53 6.46
N ARG A 19 7.44 -14.68 7.40
CA ARG A 19 8.47 -13.68 7.15
C ARG A 19 9.74 -14.34 6.61
N PRO A 20 10.33 -13.83 5.52
CA PRO A 20 11.63 -14.29 5.04
C PRO A 20 12.72 -13.96 6.07
N THR A 21 13.69 -14.84 6.22
CA THR A 21 14.80 -14.69 7.19
C THR A 21 15.84 -13.65 6.78
N ARG A 22 15.85 -13.22 5.52
CA ARG A 22 16.90 -12.34 4.95
C ARG A 22 16.71 -10.85 5.28
N PRO A 23 15.52 -10.24 5.17
CA PRO A 23 15.36 -8.83 5.53
C PRO A 23 15.50 -8.61 7.04
N GLY A 24 16.21 -7.54 7.42
CA GLY A 24 16.22 -7.09 8.82
C GLY A 24 14.82 -6.66 9.27
N LEU A 25 14.57 -6.68 10.59
CA LEU A 25 13.27 -6.33 11.18
C LEU A 25 12.78 -4.90 10.85
N THR A 26 13.70 -4.03 10.47
CA THR A 26 13.44 -2.62 10.12
C THR A 26 13.30 -2.37 8.62
N ASP A 27 13.54 -3.38 7.77
CA ASP A 27 13.38 -3.25 6.32
C ASP A 27 11.92 -3.51 5.92
N HIS A 28 11.04 -2.59 6.33
CA HIS A 28 9.62 -2.65 6.05
C HIS A 28 9.34 -2.74 4.54
N TYR A 29 10.16 -2.10 3.71
CA TYR A 29 10.01 -2.12 2.25
C TYR A 29 10.25 -3.53 1.67
N ALA A 30 11.32 -4.22 2.08
CA ALA A 30 11.60 -5.57 1.61
C ALA A 30 10.52 -6.57 2.09
N LEU A 31 10.01 -6.41 3.31
CA LEU A 31 8.92 -7.24 3.83
C LEU A 31 7.63 -7.06 3.02
N ILE A 32 7.26 -5.82 2.69
CA ILE A 32 6.11 -5.49 1.85
C ILE A 32 6.28 -6.08 0.44
N LEU A 33 7.48 -5.98 -0.13
CA LEU A 33 7.78 -6.51 -1.46
C LEU A 33 7.64 -8.03 -1.51
N ASP A 34 8.15 -8.74 -0.50
CA ASP A 34 8.06 -10.20 -0.40
C ASP A 34 6.61 -10.67 -0.29
N PHE A 35 5.84 -10.08 0.62
CA PHE A 35 4.42 -10.41 0.79
C PHE A 35 3.63 -10.21 -0.51
N ARG A 36 3.86 -9.12 -1.23
CA ARG A 36 3.19 -8.83 -2.50
C ARG A 36 3.52 -9.81 -3.60
N ARG A 37 4.78 -10.24 -3.71
CA ARG A 37 5.17 -11.31 -4.67
C ARG A 37 4.35 -12.56 -4.42
N ARG A 38 4.21 -12.96 -3.15
CA ARG A 38 3.41 -14.12 -2.77
C ARG A 38 1.93 -13.93 -3.11
N TYR A 39 1.37 -12.75 -2.84
CA TYR A 39 -0.01 -12.44 -3.22
C TYR A 39 -0.22 -12.58 -4.73
N PHE A 40 0.62 -11.94 -5.55
CA PHE A 40 0.44 -11.92 -6.99
C PHE A 40 0.61 -13.29 -7.64
N LEU A 41 1.51 -14.14 -7.12
CA LEU A 41 1.60 -15.54 -7.55
C LEU A 41 0.31 -16.31 -7.29
N HIS A 42 -0.31 -16.13 -6.13
CA HIS A 42 -1.57 -16.81 -5.77
C HIS A 42 -2.83 -16.19 -6.38
N ALA A 43 -2.77 -14.93 -6.82
CA ALA A 43 -3.90 -14.24 -7.45
C ALA A 43 -4.13 -14.65 -8.92
N CYS A 44 -3.12 -15.26 -9.56
CA CYS A 44 -3.17 -15.75 -10.94
C CYS A 44 -3.18 -17.28 -10.98
N ASP A 45 -4.00 -17.86 -11.86
CA ASP A 45 -3.99 -19.30 -12.15
C ASP A 45 -4.04 -19.51 -13.68
N PRO A 46 -2.96 -20.02 -14.30
CA PRO A 46 -1.73 -20.46 -13.66
C PRO A 46 -0.86 -19.29 -13.15
N GLU A 47 -0.08 -19.52 -12.08
CA GLU A 47 0.75 -18.49 -11.42
C GLU A 47 1.64 -17.70 -12.40
N ARG A 48 2.06 -18.33 -13.51
CA ARG A 48 2.88 -17.71 -14.56
C ARG A 48 2.22 -16.54 -15.28
N GLU A 49 0.89 -16.44 -15.28
CA GLU A 49 0.18 -15.35 -15.97
C GLU A 49 0.53 -13.98 -15.40
N ILE A 50 0.94 -13.92 -14.13
CA ILE A 50 1.38 -12.67 -13.51
C ILE A 50 2.55 -12.01 -14.25
N GLN A 51 3.39 -12.80 -14.93
CA GLN A 51 4.54 -12.32 -15.68
C GLN A 51 4.15 -11.51 -16.93
N GLY A 52 2.89 -11.63 -17.38
CA GLY A 52 2.34 -10.82 -18.47
C GLY A 52 1.88 -9.42 -18.03
N PHE A 53 1.94 -9.13 -16.72
CA PHE A 53 1.48 -7.88 -16.14
C PHE A 53 2.62 -6.96 -15.71
N VAL A 54 2.29 -5.68 -15.61
CA VAL A 54 3.21 -4.66 -15.12
C VAL A 54 2.46 -3.53 -14.44
N CYS A 55 3.08 -2.96 -13.41
CA CYS A 55 2.62 -1.72 -12.80
C CYS A 55 3.61 -0.61 -13.15
N ARG A 56 3.13 0.40 -13.88
CA ARG A 56 3.90 1.57 -14.33
C ARG A 56 3.65 2.74 -13.37
N LEU A 57 4.72 3.45 -13.03
CA LEU A 57 4.68 4.63 -12.14
C LEU A 57 4.27 5.90 -12.90
N THR A 58 4.83 6.09 -14.09
CA THR A 58 4.59 7.27 -14.94
C THR A 58 4.69 6.87 -16.42
N GLY A 59 3.55 6.71 -17.08
CA GLY A 59 3.48 6.42 -18.52
C GLY A 59 4.17 5.13 -18.99
N LYS A 60 4.28 4.95 -20.31
CA LYS A 60 4.83 3.75 -20.97
C LYS A 60 6.37 3.68 -20.99
N ALA A 61 7.08 4.63 -20.37
CA ALA A 61 8.52 4.75 -20.52
C ALA A 61 9.29 3.73 -19.65
N GLY A 62 10.13 2.90 -20.30
CA GLY A 62 11.15 2.09 -19.64
C GLY A 62 10.75 0.67 -19.22
N LYS A 63 9.52 0.23 -19.49
CA LYS A 63 9.09 -1.16 -19.30
C LYS A 63 8.59 -1.74 -20.62
N ASP A 64 8.73 -3.05 -20.77
CA ASP A 64 8.35 -3.79 -21.98
C ASP A 64 6.94 -3.37 -22.44
N PRO A 65 6.78 -2.89 -23.68
CA PRO A 65 5.50 -2.42 -24.21
C PRO A 65 4.47 -3.55 -24.37
N ASP A 66 4.90 -4.80 -24.45
CA ASP A 66 4.03 -5.96 -24.67
C ASP A 66 3.37 -6.45 -23.37
N LEU A 67 3.82 -5.96 -22.21
CA LEU A 67 3.21 -6.25 -20.91
C LEU A 67 1.94 -5.42 -20.66
N THR A 68 0.91 -6.12 -20.21
CA THR A 68 -0.40 -5.56 -19.88
C THR A 68 -0.34 -4.77 -18.57
N ASP A 69 -0.91 -3.57 -18.53
CA ASP A 69 -1.03 -2.83 -17.28
C ASP A 69 -1.91 -3.61 -16.29
N LEU A 70 -1.44 -3.74 -15.05
CA LEU A 70 -2.26 -4.30 -13.98
C LEU A 70 -3.53 -3.45 -13.80
N PRO A 71 -4.72 -4.05 -13.68
CA PRO A 71 -5.95 -3.30 -13.46
C PRO A 71 -5.83 -2.33 -12.28
N GLU A 72 -6.25 -1.07 -12.47
CA GLU A 72 -6.02 0.01 -11.50
C GLU A 72 -6.81 -0.18 -10.19
N ASP A 73 -7.94 -0.88 -10.26
CA ASP A 73 -8.72 -1.32 -9.09
C ASP A 73 -7.90 -2.26 -8.20
N ILE A 74 -7.18 -3.22 -8.78
CA ILE A 74 -6.25 -4.09 -8.06
C ILE A 74 -5.08 -3.26 -7.50
N VAL A 75 -4.50 -2.35 -8.30
CA VAL A 75 -3.40 -1.49 -7.84
C VAL A 75 -3.83 -0.67 -6.62
N SER A 76 -5.00 -0.03 -6.70
CA SER A 76 -5.56 0.81 -5.64
C SER A 76 -5.86 -0.01 -4.39
N PHE A 77 -6.51 -1.18 -4.53
CA PHE A 77 -6.77 -2.08 -3.42
C PHE A 77 -5.49 -2.50 -2.67
N VAL A 78 -4.41 -2.86 -3.39
CA VAL A 78 -3.13 -3.27 -2.78
C VAL A 78 -2.40 -2.08 -2.12
N ILE A 79 -2.62 -0.86 -2.61
CA ILE A 79 -2.11 0.36 -1.97
C ILE A 79 -2.91 0.65 -0.70
N ASP A 80 -4.23 0.65 -0.76
CA ASP A 80 -5.11 0.96 0.37
C ASP A 80 -4.94 -0.04 1.52
N PHE A 81 -4.82 -1.33 1.21
CA PHE A 81 -4.49 -2.36 2.18
C PHE A 81 -3.17 -2.07 2.92
N LEU A 82 -2.13 -1.68 2.17
CA LEU A 82 -0.86 -1.31 2.78
C LEU A 82 -0.98 -0.04 3.62
N MET A 83 -1.79 0.92 3.17
CA MET A 83 -2.01 2.14 3.94
C MET A 83 -2.72 1.89 5.25
N ASP A 84 -3.61 0.92 5.27
CA ASP A 84 -4.32 0.54 6.49
C ASP A 84 -3.37 -0.15 7.46
N ALA A 85 -2.55 -1.08 6.94
CA ALA A 85 -1.51 -1.75 7.72
C ALA A 85 -0.46 -0.79 8.33
N LEU A 86 -0.21 0.36 7.68
CA LEU A 86 0.69 1.40 8.18
C LEU A 86 -0.02 2.45 9.05
N GLY A 87 -1.34 2.35 9.27
CA GLY A 87 -2.13 3.32 10.03
C GLY A 87 -2.33 4.67 9.31
N LEU A 88 -2.12 4.71 8.00
CA LEU A 88 -2.22 5.92 7.16
C LEU A 88 -3.56 6.03 6.42
N SER A 89 -4.46 5.06 6.62
CA SER A 89 -5.82 5.05 6.04
C SER A 89 -6.86 5.81 6.85
N ASN A 90 -6.51 6.38 8.01
CA ASN A 90 -7.47 7.13 8.81
C ASN A 90 -7.99 8.36 8.02
N PRO A 91 -9.31 8.48 7.77
CA PRO A 91 -9.87 9.58 6.96
C PRO A 91 -9.67 10.95 7.59
N ASP A 92 -9.37 11.02 8.88
CA ASP A 92 -9.05 12.27 9.56
C ASP A 92 -7.67 12.83 9.17
N ILE A 93 -6.78 11.99 8.63
CA ILE A 93 -5.48 12.43 8.09
C ILE A 93 -5.68 13.39 6.93
N ASP A 94 -6.71 13.21 6.10
CA ASP A 94 -6.93 14.03 4.91
C ASP A 94 -7.63 15.37 5.21
N LYS A 95 -8.23 15.50 6.39
CA LYS A 95 -9.03 16.68 6.76
C LYS A 95 -8.16 17.89 7.11
N HIS A 96 -8.77 19.06 7.06
CA HIS A 96 -8.11 20.28 7.50
C HIS A 96 -8.04 20.31 9.03
N GLU A 97 -6.94 20.81 9.58
CA GLU A 97 -6.70 20.94 11.02
C GLU A 97 -7.86 21.64 11.75
N ARG A 98 -8.30 22.80 11.23
CA ARG A 98 -9.48 23.54 11.69
C ARG A 98 -10.71 22.64 11.90
N ASP A 99 -10.98 21.71 10.99
CA ASP A 99 -12.13 20.81 11.10
C ASP A 99 -11.92 19.77 12.22
N LEU A 100 -10.69 19.29 12.39
CA LEU A 100 -10.31 18.35 13.46
C LEU A 100 -10.48 18.98 14.85
N VAL A 101 -10.05 20.23 14.99
CA VAL A 101 -10.14 21.02 16.22
C VAL A 101 -11.59 21.34 16.55
N ALA A 102 -12.35 21.86 15.58
CA ALA A 102 -13.73 22.29 15.79
C ALA A 102 -14.63 21.15 16.28
N ARG A 103 -14.44 19.94 15.76
CA ARG A 103 -15.21 18.75 16.17
C ARG A 103 -14.60 17.94 17.31
N ARG A 104 -13.44 18.37 17.85
CA ARG A 104 -12.68 17.67 18.90
C ARG A 104 -12.50 16.18 18.58
N SER A 105 -12.03 15.87 17.37
CA SER A 105 -11.89 14.47 16.94
C SER A 105 -11.04 13.67 17.93
N LEU A 106 -11.45 12.43 18.24
CA LEU A 106 -10.65 11.51 19.06
C LEU A 106 -9.27 11.30 18.45
N PHE A 107 -9.20 11.16 17.12
CA PHE A 107 -7.93 11.06 16.40
C PHE A 107 -7.05 12.28 16.69
N TRP A 108 -7.58 13.50 16.59
CA TRP A 108 -6.84 14.73 16.87
C TRP A 108 -6.24 14.73 18.28
N ASN A 109 -7.04 14.33 19.28
CA ASN A 109 -6.59 14.29 20.66
C ASN A 109 -5.50 13.25 20.92
N THR A 110 -5.40 12.20 20.10
CA THR A 110 -4.33 11.19 20.20
C THR A 110 -2.99 11.63 19.62
N LEU A 111 -2.95 12.71 18.82
CA LEU A 111 -1.73 13.10 18.10
C LEU A 111 -0.70 13.84 18.97
N GLY A 112 -1.09 14.34 20.16
CA GLY A 112 -0.22 15.13 21.02
C GLY A 112 -0.94 15.79 22.18
N SER A 113 -0.16 16.43 23.06
CA SER A 113 -0.66 17.01 24.31
C SER A 113 -1.23 18.42 24.12
N ASN A 114 -0.78 19.13 23.09
CA ASN A 114 -1.22 20.47 22.73
C ASN A 114 -1.45 20.58 21.22
N ASP A 115 -2.08 21.67 20.77
CA ASP A 115 -2.44 21.82 19.36
C ASP A 115 -1.21 21.94 18.45
N GLU A 116 -0.12 22.57 18.89
CA GLU A 116 1.11 22.67 18.10
C GLU A 116 1.72 21.29 17.79
N GLU A 117 1.85 20.43 18.80
CA GLU A 117 2.31 19.04 18.64
C GLU A 117 1.41 18.27 17.67
N ARG A 118 0.09 18.41 17.83
CA ARG A 118 -0.90 17.72 16.99
C ARG A 118 -0.83 18.18 15.53
N SER A 119 -0.70 19.49 15.29
CA SER A 119 -0.56 20.05 13.93
C SER A 119 0.72 19.55 13.25
N ASN A 120 1.82 19.51 13.99
CA ASN A 120 3.10 19.00 13.50
C ASN A 120 3.01 17.50 13.20
N PHE A 121 2.38 16.71 14.06
CA PHE A 121 2.20 15.27 13.83
C PHE A 121 1.27 15.00 12.64
N LEU A 122 0.15 15.72 12.52
CA LEU A 122 -0.75 15.63 11.38
C LEU A 122 -0.02 15.93 10.07
N ARG A 123 0.82 16.96 10.04
CA ARG A 123 1.64 17.30 8.87
C ARG A 123 2.57 16.15 8.48
N ARG A 124 3.23 15.53 9.47
CA ARG A 124 4.07 14.35 9.24
C ARG A 124 3.27 13.16 8.69
N LEU A 125 2.08 12.90 9.22
CA LEU A 125 1.19 11.84 8.70
C LEU A 125 0.77 12.10 7.25
N LYS A 126 0.40 13.33 6.91
CA LYS A 126 0.07 13.72 5.54
C LYS A 126 1.25 13.52 4.58
N SER A 127 2.44 13.98 4.97
CA SER A 127 3.67 13.78 4.19
C SER A 127 3.99 12.28 4.01
N ALA A 128 3.92 11.50 5.09
CA ALA A 128 4.17 10.07 5.06
C ALA A 128 3.16 9.35 4.16
N LYS A 129 1.86 9.71 4.21
CA LYS A 129 0.82 9.12 3.34
C LYS A 129 1.15 9.30 1.87
N VAL A 130 1.49 10.53 1.44
CA VAL A 130 1.86 10.80 0.04
C VAL A 130 3.10 10.02 -0.37
N GLU A 131 4.13 10.00 0.47
CA GLU A 131 5.37 9.26 0.22
C GLU A 131 5.10 7.75 0.06
N TRP A 132 4.37 7.17 1.01
CA TRP A 132 4.12 5.74 1.02
C TRP A 132 3.18 5.28 -0.09
N ILE A 133 2.22 6.09 -0.56
CA ILE A 133 1.42 5.76 -1.75
C ILE A 133 2.33 5.57 -2.96
N SER A 134 3.31 6.47 -3.15
CA SER A 134 4.28 6.38 -4.24
C SER A 134 5.19 5.14 -4.10
N LEU A 135 5.73 4.92 -2.89
CA LEU A 135 6.55 3.74 -2.60
C LEU A 135 5.76 2.43 -2.76
N ALA A 136 4.48 2.42 -2.40
CA ALA A 136 3.57 1.30 -2.54
C ALA A 136 3.41 0.95 -4.02
N ARG A 137 3.08 1.91 -4.88
CA ARG A 137 2.97 1.66 -6.33
C ARG A 137 4.29 1.15 -6.92
N LYS A 138 5.42 1.73 -6.49
CA LYS A 138 6.77 1.30 -6.93
C LYS A 138 7.07 -0.14 -6.52
N ALA A 139 6.68 -0.53 -5.32
CA ALA A 139 6.85 -1.89 -4.83
C ALA A 139 5.97 -2.89 -5.58
N ILE A 140 4.74 -2.53 -6.00
CA ILE A 140 3.94 -3.38 -6.90
C ILE A 140 4.70 -3.64 -8.18
N GLY A 141 5.21 -2.59 -8.83
CA GLY A 141 5.97 -2.73 -10.07
C GLY A 141 7.32 -3.44 -9.97
N ARG A 142 7.79 -3.79 -8.77
CA ARG A 142 8.97 -4.64 -8.51
C ARG A 142 8.61 -6.06 -8.04
N ALA A 143 7.36 -6.25 -7.65
CA ALA A 143 6.80 -7.53 -7.24
C ALA A 143 6.36 -8.35 -8.44
N LEU A 144 5.86 -7.65 -9.48
CA LEU A 144 5.70 -8.15 -10.85
C LEU A 144 7.06 -8.25 -11.54
#